data_AF-A0A3M0Y9H7-F1
#
_entry.id   AF-A0A3M0Y9H7-F1
#
_cell.length_a   1.000
_cell.length_b   1.000
_cell.length_c   1.000
_cell.angle_alpha   90.00
_cell.angle_beta   90.00
_cell.angle_gamma   90.00
#
_symmetry.space_group_name_H-M   'P 1'
#
loop_
_entity.id
_entity.type
_entity.pdbx_description
1 polymer ?
#
loop_
_entity_poly.entity_id
_entity_poly.type
_entity_poly.pdbx_seq_one_letter_code
_entity_poly.pdbx_strand_id
1 'polypeptide(L)'
;LGLGSTLALLGIPYGSEASLAFTEEVTKVLALTGWEEALELAREKGPAPIMEEDFTVTEKMLRKRPEMVEDSFKAGDRVKGKVLWARYSRYMQQVAKERPELVNRLAETGARFTHHSSIAPTGTISLSIGNNASNGIEPSFSHHYFRNVIREGRKTKERVDVYSFEFLAYRALVNPEAGVEELPESFVAADTIPPKAHVDVQAAAQKWIDSSISKTINVPTDCPFEDFKDIYLYAYEKGLKGCTTFRFNPEAFQGVLVKEEDLQNTTYRFVLEDGSTVEARGDELIEYQGETHTAANLFDALKEGYFGRF
;
A
#
# COMPACT_ATOMS: atom_id res chain seq x y z
N LEU A 1 6.24 -0.82 5.58
CA LEU A 1 5.72 -2.20 5.47
C LEU A 1 5.39 -2.70 6.87
N GLY A 2 4.53 -3.70 6.99
CA GLY A 2 4.26 -4.41 8.24
C GLY A 2 3.22 -3.76 9.16
N LEU A 3 2.46 -2.75 8.72
CA LEU A 3 1.42 -2.14 9.56
C LEU A 3 0.36 -3.17 9.96
N GLY A 4 -0.17 -3.93 9.00
CA GLY A 4 -1.15 -4.99 9.23
C GLY A 4 -0.65 -6.05 10.20
N SER A 5 0.58 -6.56 9.97
CA SER A 5 1.23 -7.51 10.89
C SER A 5 1.38 -6.94 12.30
N THR A 6 1.77 -5.66 12.41
CA THR A 6 1.92 -4.98 13.70
C THR A 6 0.59 -4.89 14.44
N LEU A 7 -0.48 -4.47 13.75
CA LEU A 7 -1.82 -4.37 14.31
C LEU A 7 -2.33 -5.75 14.77
N ALA A 8 -2.15 -6.79 13.96
CA ALA A 8 -2.52 -8.17 14.31
C ALA A 8 -1.82 -8.62 15.60
N LEU A 9 -0.50 -8.42 15.69
CA LEU A 9 0.31 -8.80 16.85
C LEU A 9 0.01 -7.97 18.11
N LEU A 10 -0.46 -6.73 17.95
CA LEU A 10 -0.95 -5.90 19.06
C LEU A 10 -2.38 -6.23 19.49
N GLY A 11 -3.05 -7.17 18.81
CA GLY A 11 -4.45 -7.49 19.08
C GLY A 11 -5.43 -6.40 18.61
N ILE A 12 -5.03 -5.54 17.67
CA ILE A 12 -5.82 -4.42 17.18
C ILE A 12 -6.44 -4.79 15.81
N PRO A 13 -7.77 -4.91 15.69
CA PRO A 13 -8.40 -5.20 14.41
C PRO A 13 -8.15 -4.09 13.39
N TYR A 14 -7.72 -4.46 12.19
CA TYR A 14 -7.47 -3.51 11.09
C TYR A 14 -8.76 -2.79 10.69
N GLY A 15 -8.70 -1.46 10.57
CA GLY A 15 -9.87 -0.63 10.26
C GLY A 15 -10.71 -0.20 11.47
N SER A 16 -10.44 -0.73 12.66
CA SER A 16 -11.04 -0.24 13.91
C SER A 16 -10.55 1.17 14.28
N GLU A 17 -11.30 1.90 15.10
CA GLU A 17 -10.87 3.23 15.60
C GLU A 17 -9.48 3.19 16.25
N ALA A 18 -9.17 2.14 17.01
CA ALA A 18 -7.86 1.93 17.62
C ALA A 18 -6.76 1.77 16.55
N SER A 19 -7.03 1.05 15.46
CA SER A 19 -6.07 0.94 14.35
C SER A 19 -5.85 2.27 13.62
N LEU A 20 -6.89 3.10 13.48
CA LEU A 20 -6.78 4.42 12.87
C LEU A 20 -5.91 5.35 13.73
N ALA A 21 -6.18 5.38 15.03
CA ALA A 21 -5.40 6.16 15.99
C ALA A 21 -3.92 5.72 16.02
N PHE A 22 -3.67 4.41 16.06
CA PHE A 22 -2.31 3.85 16.02
C PHE A 22 -1.59 4.22 14.71
N THR A 23 -2.27 4.09 13.57
CA THR A 23 -1.71 4.39 12.25
C THR A 23 -1.34 5.87 12.13
N GLU A 24 -2.22 6.76 12.60
CA GLU A 24 -1.97 8.19 12.62
C GLU A 24 -0.78 8.53 13.53
N GLU A 25 -0.70 7.94 14.72
CA GLU A 25 0.41 8.20 15.65
C GLU A 25 1.75 7.72 15.09
N VAL A 26 1.81 6.51 14.53
CA VAL A 26 3.04 5.99 13.90
C VAL A 26 3.52 6.89 12.77
N THR A 27 2.60 7.31 11.89
CA THR A 27 2.96 8.17 10.75
C THR A 27 3.29 9.60 11.18
N LYS A 28 2.67 10.09 12.26
CA LYS A 28 3.01 11.37 12.90
C LYS A 28 4.43 11.36 13.45
N VAL A 29 4.78 10.36 14.26
CA VAL A 29 6.14 10.23 14.82
C VAL A 29 7.16 10.17 13.69
N LEU A 30 6.91 9.35 12.66
CA LEU A 30 7.77 9.26 11.47
C LEU A 30 7.94 10.63 10.79
N ALA A 31 6.88 11.39 10.59
CA ALA A 31 6.95 12.70 9.95
C ALA A 31 7.72 13.72 10.80
N LEU A 32 7.42 13.81 12.09
CA LEU A 32 8.06 14.78 12.98
C LEU A 32 9.56 14.52 13.10
N THR A 33 9.96 13.27 13.35
CA THR A 33 11.37 12.88 13.39
C THR A 33 12.06 13.11 12.04
N GLY A 34 11.36 12.81 10.94
CA GLY A 34 11.87 13.07 9.60
C GLY A 34 12.23 14.52 9.34
N TRP A 35 11.35 15.45 9.73
CA TRP A 35 11.60 16.89 9.54
C TRP A 35 12.65 17.46 10.51
N GLU A 36 12.80 16.88 11.70
CA GLU A 36 13.95 17.18 12.57
C GLU A 36 15.27 16.80 11.90
N GLU A 37 15.35 15.58 11.36
CA GLU A 37 16.53 15.12 10.64
C GLU A 37 16.79 15.95 9.37
N ALA A 38 15.73 16.34 8.67
CA ALA A 38 15.83 17.23 7.50
C ALA A 38 16.51 18.56 7.84
N LEU A 39 16.23 19.10 9.03
CA LEU A 39 16.82 20.34 9.53
C LEU A 39 18.27 20.15 9.94
N GLU A 40 18.60 19.09 10.68
CA GLU A 40 19.99 18.84 11.10
C GLU A 40 20.89 18.56 9.89
N LEU A 41 20.42 17.78 8.91
CA LEU A 41 21.13 17.58 7.65
C LEU A 41 21.27 18.88 6.84
N ALA A 42 20.30 19.79 6.90
CA ALA A 42 20.40 21.09 6.25
C ALA A 42 21.48 21.97 6.88
N ARG A 43 21.67 21.88 8.21
CA ARG A 43 22.74 22.60 8.91
C ARG A 43 24.13 22.08 8.57
N GLU A 44 24.26 20.77 8.46
CA GLU A 44 25.54 20.14 8.11
C GLU A 44 25.89 20.33 6.62
N LYS A 45 24.91 20.14 5.72
CA LYS A 45 25.17 19.98 4.28
C LYS A 45 24.53 21.05 3.39
N GLY A 46 23.83 22.01 3.99
CA GLY A 46 22.99 22.98 3.30
C GLY A 46 21.59 22.42 2.96
N PRO A 47 20.57 23.30 2.87
CA PRO A 47 19.22 22.91 2.50
C PRO A 47 19.12 22.54 1.01
N ALA A 48 17.98 21.98 0.60
CA ALA A 48 17.67 21.78 -0.81
C ALA A 48 17.75 23.13 -1.56
N PRO A 49 18.35 23.22 -2.76
CA PRO A 49 18.60 24.50 -3.43
C PRO A 49 17.37 25.41 -3.56
N ILE A 50 16.20 24.83 -3.85
CA ILE A 50 14.93 25.56 -3.99
C ILE A 50 14.51 26.32 -2.71
N MET A 51 15.01 25.92 -1.54
CA MET A 51 14.73 26.57 -0.27
C MET A 51 15.39 27.96 -0.19
N GLU A 52 16.49 28.17 -0.91
CA GLU A 52 17.22 29.45 -0.96
C GLU A 52 16.85 30.31 -2.17
N GLU A 53 16.04 29.79 -3.09
CA GLU A 53 15.52 30.56 -4.21
C GLU A 53 14.50 31.60 -3.76
N ASP A 54 14.48 32.74 -4.44
CA ASP A 54 13.52 33.82 -4.21
C ASP A 54 12.32 33.70 -5.16
N PHE A 55 11.12 33.66 -4.58
CA PHE A 55 9.86 33.59 -5.29
C PHE A 55 9.14 34.94 -5.23
N THR A 56 8.48 35.32 -6.32
CA THR A 56 7.59 36.49 -6.32
C THR A 56 6.23 36.08 -5.78
N VAL A 57 5.75 36.80 -4.76
CA VAL A 57 4.41 36.63 -4.22
C VAL A 57 3.39 37.04 -5.27
N THR A 58 2.44 36.14 -5.53
CA THR A 58 1.37 36.36 -6.51
C THR A 58 0.02 36.53 -5.83
N GLU A 59 -0.93 37.21 -6.49
CA GLU A 59 -2.33 37.29 -6.05
C GLU A 59 -2.94 35.90 -5.79
N LYS A 60 -2.57 34.91 -6.61
CA LYS A 60 -3.03 33.52 -6.44
C LYS A 60 -2.52 32.91 -5.14
N MET A 61 -1.29 33.23 -4.72
CA MET A 61 -0.74 32.77 -3.44
C MET A 61 -1.51 33.40 -2.28
N LEU A 62 -1.67 34.73 -2.26
CA LEU A 62 -2.40 35.46 -1.22
C LEU A 62 -3.85 34.95 -1.07
N ARG A 63 -4.54 34.69 -2.19
CA ARG A 63 -5.90 34.12 -2.16
C ARG A 63 -5.94 32.69 -1.61
N LYS A 64 -4.94 31.86 -1.91
CA LYS A 64 -4.89 30.47 -1.43
C LYS A 64 -4.35 30.36 0.00
N ARG A 65 -3.61 31.36 0.45
CA ARG A 65 -2.90 31.45 1.74
C ARG A 65 -3.16 32.83 2.36
N PRO A 66 -4.37 33.06 2.89
CA PRO A 66 -4.72 34.34 3.51
C PRO A 66 -3.79 34.70 4.68
N GLU A 67 -3.13 33.72 5.30
CA GLU A 67 -2.16 33.90 6.38
C GLU A 67 -0.94 34.74 5.90
N MET A 68 -0.62 34.72 4.61
CA MET A 68 0.42 35.59 4.05
C MET A 68 0.01 37.08 4.11
N VAL A 69 -1.27 37.39 3.95
CA VAL A 69 -1.78 38.77 4.05
C VAL A 69 -1.75 39.24 5.50
N GLU A 70 -2.06 38.35 6.45
CA GLU A 70 -1.93 38.62 7.89
C GLU A 70 -0.47 38.93 8.26
N ASP A 71 0.47 38.23 7.64
CA ASP A 71 1.92 38.49 7.73
C ASP A 71 2.40 39.67 6.84
N SER A 72 1.46 40.48 6.34
CA SER A 72 1.71 41.72 5.58
C SER A 72 2.36 41.57 4.19
N PHE A 73 2.33 40.37 3.60
CA PHE A 73 2.79 40.19 2.22
C PHE A 73 1.84 40.83 1.20
N LYS A 74 2.43 41.39 0.15
CA LYS A 74 1.75 42.00 -1.01
C LYS A 74 2.20 41.32 -2.30
N ALA A 75 1.36 41.40 -3.33
CA ALA A 75 1.72 40.93 -4.65
C ALA A 75 2.94 41.72 -5.16
N GLY A 76 3.94 41.01 -5.67
CA GLY A 76 5.23 41.58 -6.08
C GLY A 76 6.35 41.44 -5.05
N ASP A 77 6.04 41.17 -3.79
CA ASP A 77 7.06 40.92 -2.77
C ASP A 77 7.93 39.70 -3.10
N ARG A 78 9.15 39.67 -2.57
CA ARG A 78 10.08 38.55 -2.72
C ARG A 78 10.20 37.78 -1.42
N VAL A 79 10.12 36.46 -1.50
CA VAL A 79 10.15 35.57 -0.34
C VAL A 79 10.95 34.31 -0.66
N LYS A 80 11.76 33.84 0.29
CA LYS A 80 12.55 32.62 0.15
C LYS A 80 11.68 31.37 0.11
N GLY A 81 12.09 30.37 -0.66
CA GLY A 81 11.41 29.08 -0.75
C GLY A 81 11.18 28.41 0.62
N LYS A 82 12.16 28.46 1.52
CA LYS A 82 12.04 27.93 2.89
C LYS A 82 10.92 28.58 3.70
N VAL A 83 10.73 29.89 3.56
CA VAL A 83 9.68 30.62 4.27
C VAL A 83 8.31 30.25 3.68
N LEU A 84 8.20 30.24 2.35
CA LEU A 84 6.96 29.83 1.67
C LEU A 84 6.52 28.43 2.05
N TRP A 85 7.44 27.48 2.01
CA TRP A 85 7.20 26.09 2.31
C TRP A 85 6.87 25.87 3.80
N ALA A 86 7.72 26.37 4.71
CA ALA A 86 7.59 26.11 6.13
C ALA A 86 6.37 26.81 6.76
N ARG A 87 6.11 28.09 6.41
CA ARG A 87 5.03 28.87 7.05
C ARG A 87 3.67 28.72 6.36
N TYR A 88 3.65 28.57 5.04
CA TYR A 88 2.42 28.68 4.26
C TYR A 88 2.00 27.41 3.50
N SER A 89 2.72 26.29 3.63
CA SER A 89 2.17 25.01 3.17
C SER A 89 1.18 24.47 4.21
N ARG A 90 0.05 23.91 3.74
CA ARG A 90 -0.98 23.35 4.64
C ARG A 90 -0.43 22.20 5.48
N TYR A 91 0.47 21.41 4.90
CA TYR A 91 1.12 20.32 5.59
C TYR A 91 2.07 20.82 6.69
N MET A 92 2.94 21.81 6.41
CA MET A 92 3.83 22.34 7.46
C MET A 92 3.08 23.12 8.55
N GLN A 93 1.93 23.72 8.22
CA GLN A 93 1.03 24.28 9.24
C GLN A 93 0.46 23.21 10.18
N GLN A 94 0.21 21.99 9.70
CA GLN A 94 -0.16 20.87 10.58
C GLN A 94 1.03 20.45 11.45
N VAL A 95 2.23 20.34 10.88
CA VAL A 95 3.46 20.08 11.66
C VAL A 95 3.67 21.16 12.73
N ALA A 96 3.39 22.42 12.42
CA ALA A 96 3.53 23.55 13.35
C ALA A 96 2.59 23.47 14.55
N LYS A 97 1.42 22.81 14.43
CA LYS A 97 0.52 22.57 15.57
C LYS A 97 1.16 21.66 16.62
N GLU A 98 2.01 20.75 16.18
CA GLU A 98 2.69 19.79 17.06
C GLU A 98 4.07 20.29 17.51
N ARG A 99 4.82 20.91 16.59
CA ARG A 99 6.22 21.31 16.77
C ARG A 99 6.45 22.71 16.17
N PRO A 100 5.92 23.78 16.77
CA PRO A 100 6.04 25.14 16.23
C PRO A 100 7.50 25.58 16.09
N GLU A 101 8.33 25.28 17.09
CA GLU A 101 9.75 25.63 17.08
C GLU A 101 10.54 24.95 15.95
N LEU A 102 10.17 23.72 15.58
CA LEU A 102 10.78 23.02 14.45
C LEU A 102 10.49 23.76 13.15
N VAL A 103 9.23 24.13 12.93
CA VAL A 103 8.80 24.84 11.72
C VAL A 103 9.43 26.23 11.62
N ASN A 104 9.56 26.95 12.75
CA ASN A 104 10.28 28.23 12.80
C ASN A 104 11.74 28.07 12.36
N ARG A 105 12.46 27.09 12.93
CA ARG A 105 13.86 26.81 12.55
C ARG A 105 14.00 26.37 11.09
N LEU A 106 13.03 25.60 10.58
CA LEU A 106 12.95 25.22 9.16
C LEU A 106 12.70 26.42 8.24
N ALA A 107 11.93 27.43 8.67
CA ALA A 107 11.75 28.66 7.90
C ALA A 107 13.03 29.51 7.84
N GLU A 108 13.90 29.42 8.85
CA GLU A 108 15.19 30.11 8.89
C GLU A 108 16.28 29.37 8.11
N THR A 109 16.39 28.06 8.30
CA THR A 109 17.50 27.24 7.78
C THR A 109 17.16 26.54 6.48
N GLY A 110 15.89 26.17 6.27
CA GLY A 110 15.46 25.23 5.24
C GLY A 110 15.62 23.77 5.67
N ALA A 111 15.14 22.86 4.82
CA ALA A 111 15.28 21.41 4.97
C ALA A 111 16.22 20.84 3.89
N ARG A 112 16.89 19.73 4.18
CA ARG A 112 17.79 19.05 3.24
C ARG A 112 17.07 18.49 2.02
N PHE A 113 15.83 18.05 2.20
CA PHE A 113 14.98 17.52 1.14
C PHE A 113 13.65 18.29 1.11
N THR A 114 12.99 18.27 -0.06
CA THR A 114 11.72 18.97 -0.29
C THR A 114 10.50 18.13 0.08
N HIS A 115 10.66 16.81 0.06
CA HIS A 115 9.66 15.83 0.43
C HIS A 115 10.31 14.76 1.32
N HIS A 116 9.63 14.37 2.38
CA HIS A 116 10.14 13.45 3.38
C HIS A 116 9.71 12.01 3.12
N SER A 117 8.39 11.76 3.00
CA SER A 117 7.85 10.42 3.09
C SER A 117 6.90 10.09 1.95
N SER A 118 7.08 8.87 1.41
CA SER A 118 6.21 8.22 0.45
C SER A 118 6.11 6.74 0.81
N ILE A 119 4.91 6.17 0.78
CA ILE A 119 4.70 4.76 1.07
C ILE A 119 4.54 4.01 -0.25
N ALA A 120 5.61 3.35 -0.68
CA ALA A 120 5.66 2.55 -1.90
C ALA A 120 5.10 1.13 -1.68
N PRO A 121 4.68 0.42 -2.75
CA PRO A 121 4.28 -0.97 -2.66
C PRO A 121 5.49 -1.86 -2.34
N THR A 122 5.30 -2.86 -1.48
CA THR A 122 6.41 -3.69 -0.97
C THR A 122 6.37 -5.15 -1.43
N GLY A 123 5.61 -5.49 -2.47
CA GLY A 123 5.29 -6.87 -2.89
C GLY A 123 6.40 -7.91 -2.67
N THR A 124 7.41 -7.98 -3.55
CA THR A 124 8.46 -9.01 -3.42
C THR A 124 9.43 -8.73 -2.27
N ILE A 125 9.70 -7.47 -1.94
CA ILE A 125 10.63 -7.13 -0.85
C ILE A 125 10.09 -7.54 0.53
N SER A 126 8.76 -7.54 0.70
CA SER A 126 8.13 -8.01 1.93
C SER A 126 8.34 -9.50 2.09
N LEU A 127 8.19 -10.26 1.01
CA LEU A 127 8.46 -11.70 1.01
C LEU A 127 9.96 -12.00 1.26
N SER A 128 10.86 -11.31 0.56
CA SER A 128 12.28 -11.67 0.58
C SER A 128 13.08 -11.11 1.76
N ILE A 129 12.73 -9.93 2.26
CA ILE A 129 13.48 -9.23 3.32
C ILE A 129 12.62 -9.05 4.58
N GLY A 130 11.30 -8.88 4.40
CA GLY A 130 10.36 -8.66 5.50
C GLY A 130 9.79 -9.93 6.13
N ASN A 131 10.34 -11.13 5.85
CA ASN A 131 9.79 -12.42 6.28
C ASN A 131 8.29 -12.56 6.02
N ASN A 132 7.84 -12.00 4.90
CA ASN A 132 6.45 -11.92 4.51
C ASN A 132 5.53 -11.20 5.51
N ALA A 133 6.02 -10.12 6.12
CA ALA A 133 5.17 -9.15 6.79
C ALA A 133 4.19 -8.49 5.80
N SER A 134 3.14 -7.87 6.33
CA SER A 134 2.11 -7.24 5.51
C SER A 134 2.67 -6.12 4.64
N ASN A 135 2.07 -5.91 3.46
CA ASN A 135 2.64 -5.03 2.46
C ASN A 135 2.32 -3.56 2.74
N GLY A 136 3.32 -2.66 2.71
CA GLY A 136 3.09 -1.23 2.90
C GLY A 136 2.33 -0.92 4.21
N ILE A 137 1.11 -0.40 4.07
CA ILE A 137 0.15 -0.19 5.16
C ILE A 137 -1.07 -1.12 5.07
N GLU A 138 -1.06 -2.10 4.17
CA GLU A 138 -2.13 -3.09 3.96
C GLU A 138 -2.13 -4.15 5.07
N PRO A 139 -3.29 -4.78 5.33
CA PRO A 139 -3.33 -6.07 6.01
C PRO A 139 -2.66 -7.15 5.14
N SER A 140 -2.39 -8.32 5.71
CA SER A 140 -1.87 -9.44 4.93
C SER A 140 -2.91 -9.91 3.90
N PHE A 141 -2.45 -10.32 2.72
CA PHE A 141 -3.34 -10.82 1.67
C PHE A 141 -4.09 -12.09 2.11
N SER A 142 -3.36 -13.00 2.72
CA SER A 142 -3.85 -14.19 3.44
C SER A 142 -2.75 -14.62 4.42
N HIS A 143 -3.11 -15.35 5.47
CA HIS A 143 -2.14 -15.91 6.41
C HIS A 143 -1.44 -17.17 5.90
N HIS A 144 -2.07 -17.86 4.94
CA HIS A 144 -1.49 -18.91 4.11
C HIS A 144 -2.00 -18.78 2.68
N TYR A 145 -1.08 -18.77 1.72
CA TYR A 145 -1.40 -18.71 0.30
C TYR A 145 -0.25 -19.30 -0.51
N PHE A 146 -0.49 -19.46 -1.80
CA PHE A 146 0.51 -19.99 -2.70
C PHE A 146 1.06 -18.90 -3.60
N ARG A 147 2.38 -18.96 -3.80
CA ARG A 147 3.04 -18.11 -4.78
C ARG A 147 3.64 -18.97 -5.88
N ASN A 148 3.30 -18.60 -7.10
CA ASN A 148 3.87 -19.18 -8.30
C ASN A 148 5.25 -18.56 -8.55
N VAL A 149 6.31 -19.36 -8.46
CA VAL A 149 7.71 -18.93 -8.64
C VAL A 149 8.32 -19.65 -9.84
N ILE A 150 8.96 -18.91 -10.73
CA ILE A 150 9.76 -19.49 -11.82
C ILE A 150 11.13 -19.83 -11.25
N ARG A 151 11.47 -21.12 -11.22
CA ARG A 151 12.83 -21.57 -10.89
C ARG A 151 13.69 -21.56 -12.15
N GLU A 152 14.95 -21.19 -11.98
CA GLU A 152 15.94 -21.25 -13.05
C GLU A 152 15.98 -22.66 -13.64
N GLY A 153 15.81 -22.76 -14.96
CA GLY A 153 15.79 -24.04 -15.70
C GLY A 153 14.43 -24.74 -15.82
N ARG A 154 13.35 -24.23 -15.21
CA ARG A 154 11.98 -24.77 -15.40
C ARG A 154 11.15 -23.88 -16.32
N LYS A 155 10.35 -24.50 -17.20
CA LYS A 155 9.42 -23.81 -18.10
C LYS A 155 8.09 -23.46 -17.42
N THR A 156 7.84 -24.01 -16.24
CA THR A 156 6.57 -23.90 -15.52
C THR A 156 6.76 -23.31 -14.13
N LYS A 157 5.71 -22.62 -13.65
CA LYS A 157 5.67 -21.99 -12.33
C LYS A 157 5.51 -23.08 -11.26
N GLU A 158 6.37 -23.07 -10.24
CA GLU A 158 6.24 -23.95 -9.08
C GLU A 158 5.44 -23.26 -7.97
N ARG A 159 4.51 -23.99 -7.37
CA ARG A 159 3.67 -23.54 -6.25
C ARG A 159 4.47 -23.67 -4.95
N VAL A 160 4.69 -22.55 -4.26
CA VAL A 160 5.38 -22.51 -2.97
C VAL A 160 4.42 -22.03 -1.89
N ASP A 161 4.40 -22.73 -0.75
CA ASP A 161 3.69 -22.30 0.45
C ASP A 161 4.27 -21.01 1.01
N VAL A 162 3.41 -20.04 1.23
CA VAL A 162 3.77 -18.77 1.83
C VAL A 162 2.87 -18.50 3.02
N TYR A 163 3.51 -18.17 4.14
CA TYR A 163 2.84 -17.84 5.39
C TYR A 163 3.12 -16.40 5.76
N SER A 164 2.13 -15.70 6.33
CA SER A 164 2.34 -14.34 6.85
C SER A 164 3.28 -14.33 8.07
N PHE A 165 4.04 -13.25 8.25
CA PHE A 165 4.95 -13.10 9.38
C PHE A 165 4.23 -13.23 10.73
N GLU A 166 3.09 -12.56 10.90
CA GLU A 166 2.33 -12.56 12.14
C GLU A 166 1.81 -13.96 12.50
N PHE A 167 1.42 -14.77 11.51
CA PHE A 167 1.02 -16.15 11.74
C PHE A 167 2.19 -17.00 12.26
N LEU A 168 3.35 -16.90 11.62
CA LEU A 168 4.54 -17.63 12.07
C LEU A 168 4.99 -17.18 13.47
N ALA A 169 4.91 -15.88 13.75
CA ALA A 169 5.20 -15.34 15.07
C ALA A 169 4.22 -15.85 16.14
N TYR A 170 2.92 -15.91 15.83
CA TYR A 170 1.90 -16.47 16.72
C TYR A 170 2.17 -17.94 17.01
N ARG A 171 2.52 -18.75 16.00
CA ARG A 171 2.90 -20.14 16.21
C ARG A 171 4.16 -20.29 17.06
N ALA A 172 5.18 -19.49 16.79
CA ALA A 172 6.45 -19.58 17.50
C ALA A 172 6.35 -19.16 18.98
N LEU A 173 5.48 -18.19 19.30
CA LEU A 173 5.47 -17.53 20.61
C LEU A 173 4.24 -17.84 21.46
N VAL A 174 3.14 -18.28 20.85
CA VAL A 174 1.84 -18.44 21.55
C VAL A 174 1.31 -19.87 21.43
N ASN A 175 1.10 -20.36 20.22
CA ASN A 175 0.54 -21.70 19.99
C ASN A 175 1.21 -22.42 18.80
N PRO A 176 2.21 -23.28 19.05
CA PRO A 176 2.94 -24.00 18.00
C PRO A 176 2.07 -24.85 17.06
N GLU A 177 0.92 -25.31 17.52
CA GLU A 177 0.01 -26.17 16.75
C GLU A 177 -1.11 -25.40 16.04
N ALA A 178 -1.14 -24.06 16.16
CA ALA A 178 -2.23 -23.26 15.59
C ALA A 178 -2.34 -23.40 14.08
N GLY A 179 -3.55 -23.70 13.61
CA GLY A 179 -3.96 -23.54 12.22
C GLY A 179 -4.23 -22.07 11.85
N VAL A 180 -4.35 -21.77 10.56
CA VAL A 180 -4.72 -20.42 10.08
C VAL A 180 -6.13 -20.00 10.49
N GLU A 181 -7.03 -20.96 10.68
CA GLU A 181 -8.41 -20.74 11.13
C GLU A 181 -8.53 -20.54 12.66
N GLU A 182 -7.45 -20.79 13.40
CA GLU A 182 -7.43 -20.72 14.87
C GLU A 182 -6.76 -19.42 15.38
N LEU A 183 -6.67 -18.42 14.51
CA LEU A 183 -6.03 -17.16 14.83
C LEU A 183 -6.99 -16.20 15.56
N PRO A 184 -6.45 -15.31 16.42
CA PRO A 184 -7.25 -14.28 17.06
C PRO A 184 -7.95 -13.37 16.03
N GLU A 185 -9.08 -12.77 16.42
CA GLU A 185 -9.89 -11.89 15.55
C GLU A 185 -9.11 -10.71 14.94
N SER A 186 -7.99 -10.28 15.55
CA SER A 186 -7.13 -9.23 15.01
C SER A 186 -6.33 -9.66 13.77
N PHE A 187 -6.23 -10.96 13.48
CA PHE A 187 -5.51 -11.54 12.34
C PHE A 187 -6.43 -11.58 11.12
N VAL A 188 -6.62 -10.41 10.54
CA VAL A 188 -7.52 -10.18 9.41
C VAL A 188 -6.76 -10.19 8.08
N ALA A 189 -7.35 -10.87 7.10
CA ALA A 189 -6.89 -10.87 5.71
C ALA A 189 -7.54 -9.75 4.89
N ALA A 190 -6.88 -9.32 3.81
CA ALA A 190 -7.25 -8.11 3.07
C ALA A 190 -8.65 -8.10 2.45
N ASP A 191 -9.17 -9.27 2.08
CA ASP A 191 -10.50 -9.47 1.49
C ASP A 191 -11.63 -9.45 2.51
N THR A 192 -11.34 -9.72 3.78
CA THR A 192 -12.32 -9.62 4.88
C THR A 192 -12.57 -8.17 5.33
N ILE A 193 -11.72 -7.23 4.88
CA ILE A 193 -11.79 -5.83 5.28
C ILE A 193 -12.73 -5.05 4.35
N PRO A 194 -13.76 -4.37 4.89
CA PRO A 194 -14.64 -3.53 4.10
C PRO A 194 -13.86 -2.45 3.32
N PRO A 195 -14.24 -2.12 2.07
CA PRO A 195 -13.55 -1.10 1.27
C PRO A 195 -13.40 0.24 1.99
N LYS A 196 -14.43 0.65 2.74
CA LYS A 196 -14.43 1.87 3.55
C LYS A 196 -13.35 1.87 4.63
N ALA A 197 -13.16 0.74 5.31
CA ALA A 197 -12.12 0.59 6.33
C ALA A 197 -10.71 0.67 5.74
N HIS A 198 -10.49 0.15 4.53
CA HIS A 198 -9.24 0.37 3.80
C HIS A 198 -8.97 1.86 3.53
N VAL A 199 -10.01 2.60 3.10
CA VAL A 199 -9.92 4.06 2.87
C VAL A 199 -9.60 4.79 4.17
N ASP A 200 -10.26 4.42 5.28
CA ASP A 200 -10.07 5.07 6.57
C ASP A 200 -8.63 4.90 7.10
N VAL A 201 -8.05 3.71 6.99
CA VAL A 201 -6.64 3.49 7.37
C VAL A 201 -5.69 4.29 6.48
N GLN A 202 -5.96 4.38 5.17
CA GLN A 202 -5.17 5.24 4.28
C GLN A 202 -5.27 6.71 4.68
N ALA A 203 -6.47 7.18 5.03
CA ALA A 203 -6.71 8.55 5.46
C ALA A 203 -5.98 8.88 6.77
N ALA A 204 -6.00 7.96 7.74
CA ALA A 204 -5.26 8.09 8.98
C ALA A 204 -3.76 8.27 8.74
N ALA A 205 -3.16 7.42 7.89
CA ALA A 205 -1.75 7.51 7.53
C ALA A 205 -1.43 8.80 6.75
N GLN A 206 -2.26 9.15 5.75
CA GLN A 206 -1.93 10.20 4.78
C GLN A 206 -1.84 11.60 5.40
N LYS A 207 -2.48 11.83 6.55
CA LYS A 207 -2.34 13.09 7.30
C LYS A 207 -0.88 13.50 7.48
N TRP A 208 0.01 12.54 7.69
CA TRP A 208 1.43 12.78 7.98
C TRP A 208 2.39 12.41 6.84
N ILE A 209 1.86 11.87 5.74
CA ILE A 209 2.65 11.58 4.53
C ILE A 209 2.55 12.77 3.57
N ASP A 210 3.68 13.42 3.28
CA ASP A 210 3.72 14.64 2.47
C ASP A 210 3.67 14.35 0.96
N SER A 211 4.22 13.22 0.52
CA SER A 211 4.08 12.70 -0.84
C SER A 211 2.79 11.88 -0.97
N SER A 212 2.85 10.57 -1.27
CA SER A 212 1.66 9.75 -1.51
C SER A 212 1.80 8.35 -0.90
N ILE A 213 0.69 7.63 -0.88
CA ILE A 213 0.61 6.24 -0.40
C ILE A 213 0.13 5.38 -1.55
N SER A 214 0.88 4.33 -1.88
CA SER A 214 0.46 3.25 -2.75
C SER A 214 -0.15 2.15 -1.88
N LYS A 215 -1.47 2.21 -1.72
CA LYS A 215 -2.28 1.19 -1.04
C LYS A 215 -3.38 0.75 -1.98
N THR A 216 -3.64 -0.55 -1.99
CA THR A 216 -4.74 -1.18 -2.73
C THR A 216 -5.92 -1.42 -1.79
N ILE A 217 -7.09 -0.94 -2.19
CA ILE A 217 -8.38 -1.23 -1.56
C ILE A 217 -8.94 -2.47 -2.25
N ASN A 218 -9.02 -3.59 -1.53
CA ASN A 218 -9.65 -4.80 -2.06
C ASN A 218 -11.17 -4.59 -2.07
N VAL A 219 -11.81 -4.95 -3.19
CA VAL A 219 -13.24 -4.80 -3.40
C VAL A 219 -13.83 -6.15 -3.77
N PRO A 220 -14.95 -6.58 -3.13
CA PRO A 220 -15.63 -7.81 -3.48
C PRO A 220 -16.01 -7.88 -4.97
N THR A 221 -15.93 -9.08 -5.55
CA THR A 221 -16.25 -9.30 -6.98
C THR A 221 -17.71 -8.96 -7.30
N ASP A 222 -18.62 -9.19 -6.37
CA ASP A 222 -20.05 -8.94 -6.45
C ASP A 222 -20.46 -7.51 -6.04
N CYS A 223 -19.50 -6.62 -5.75
CA CYS A 223 -19.76 -5.24 -5.37
C CYS A 223 -20.56 -4.48 -6.46
N PRO A 224 -21.77 -3.95 -6.13
CA PRO A 224 -22.56 -3.15 -7.05
C PRO A 224 -21.81 -1.92 -7.55
N PHE A 225 -22.13 -1.47 -8.78
CA PHE A 225 -21.46 -0.31 -9.38
C PHE A 225 -21.60 0.97 -8.54
N GLU A 226 -22.76 1.21 -7.96
CA GLU A 226 -23.00 2.39 -7.12
C GLU A 226 -22.09 2.39 -5.88
N ASP A 227 -22.00 1.26 -5.18
CA ASP A 227 -21.11 1.10 -4.03
C ASP A 227 -19.63 1.24 -4.44
N PHE A 228 -19.25 0.68 -5.59
CA PHE A 228 -17.89 0.79 -6.12
C PHE A 228 -17.51 2.25 -6.42
N LYS A 229 -18.40 3.01 -7.05
CA LYS A 229 -18.22 4.44 -7.34
C LYS A 229 -18.07 5.24 -6.05
N ASP A 230 -18.86 4.91 -5.03
CA ASP A 230 -18.86 5.61 -3.75
C ASP A 230 -17.54 5.45 -2.97
N ILE A 231 -16.76 4.39 -3.21
CA ILE A 231 -15.40 4.26 -2.65
C ILE A 231 -14.52 5.46 -3.06
N TYR A 232 -14.56 5.86 -4.33
CA TYR A 232 -13.76 6.98 -4.83
C TYR A 232 -14.28 8.34 -4.34
N LEU A 233 -15.60 8.51 -4.24
CA LEU A 233 -16.20 9.71 -3.67
C LEU A 233 -15.83 9.84 -2.20
N TYR A 234 -15.90 8.75 -1.44
CA TYR A 234 -15.49 8.73 -0.04
C TYR A 234 -14.00 9.00 0.14
N ALA A 235 -13.14 8.44 -0.72
CA ALA A 235 -11.71 8.75 -0.73
C ALA A 235 -11.44 10.24 -0.99
N TYR A 236 -12.17 10.85 -1.93
CA TYR A 236 -12.09 12.29 -2.20
C TYR A 236 -12.56 13.12 -1.00
N GLU A 237 -13.67 12.78 -0.38
CA GLU A 237 -14.19 13.44 0.83
C GLU A 237 -13.20 13.37 2.01
N LYS A 238 -12.46 12.26 2.13
CA LYS A 238 -11.37 12.10 3.10
C LYS A 238 -10.09 12.85 2.74
N GLY A 239 -10.04 13.52 1.59
CA GLY A 239 -8.87 14.27 1.12
C GLY A 239 -7.71 13.36 0.69
N LEU A 240 -8.00 12.14 0.23
CA LEU A 240 -6.95 11.24 -0.28
C LEU A 240 -6.32 11.80 -1.55
N LYS A 241 -4.99 11.70 -1.65
CA LYS A 241 -4.19 12.13 -2.81
C LYS A 241 -4.27 11.12 -3.96
N GLY A 242 -4.67 9.88 -3.66
CA GLY A 242 -4.87 8.81 -4.62
C GLY A 242 -5.70 7.68 -4.00
N CYS A 243 -6.35 6.90 -4.84
CA CYS A 243 -7.19 5.77 -4.44
C CYS A 243 -7.06 4.68 -5.51
N THR A 244 -6.52 3.52 -5.12
CA THR A 244 -6.37 2.37 -6.01
C THR A 244 -7.24 1.25 -5.50
N THR A 245 -8.12 0.73 -6.36
CA THR A 245 -8.98 -0.41 -6.03
C THR A 245 -8.52 -1.65 -6.79
N PHE A 246 -8.60 -2.81 -6.16
CA PHE A 246 -8.47 -4.11 -6.80
C PHE A 246 -9.78 -4.87 -6.60
N ARG A 247 -10.43 -5.22 -7.71
CA ARG A 247 -11.60 -6.11 -7.73
C ARG A 247 -11.22 -7.37 -8.48
N PHE A 248 -11.32 -8.52 -7.82
CA PHE A 248 -11.03 -9.79 -8.46
C PHE A 248 -12.00 -10.04 -9.61
N ASN A 249 -11.47 -10.46 -10.76
CA ASN A 249 -12.25 -10.82 -11.95
C ASN A 249 -11.88 -12.26 -12.39
N PRO A 250 -12.72 -13.27 -12.07
CA PRO A 250 -12.40 -14.67 -12.36
C PRO A 250 -12.18 -14.96 -13.85
N GLU A 251 -12.84 -14.23 -14.76
CA GLU A 251 -12.70 -14.43 -16.21
C GLU A 251 -11.37 -13.89 -16.78
N ALA A 252 -10.71 -13.00 -16.04
CA ALA A 252 -9.50 -12.32 -16.48
C ALA A 252 -8.28 -12.58 -15.58
N PHE A 253 -8.46 -13.30 -14.46
CA PHE A 253 -7.41 -13.42 -13.46
C PHE A 253 -6.33 -14.43 -13.86
N GLN A 254 -5.13 -13.89 -14.11
CA GLN A 254 -3.87 -14.62 -14.26
C GLN A 254 -2.92 -14.10 -13.16
N GLY A 255 -3.16 -14.52 -11.92
CA GLY A 255 -2.53 -13.92 -10.74
C GLY A 255 -1.24 -14.60 -10.29
N VAL A 256 -0.32 -13.81 -9.72
CA VAL A 256 0.89 -14.31 -9.02
C VAL A 256 0.57 -14.82 -7.61
N LEU A 257 -0.51 -14.32 -7.01
CA LEU A 257 -1.04 -14.71 -5.71
C LEU A 257 -2.33 -15.48 -5.91
N VAL A 258 -2.42 -16.65 -5.29
CA VAL A 258 -3.55 -17.56 -5.50
C VAL A 258 -4.00 -18.12 -4.16
N LYS A 259 -5.30 -17.96 -3.85
CA LYS A 259 -5.96 -18.67 -2.74
C LYS A 259 -6.52 -20.00 -3.23
N GLU A 260 -6.69 -20.95 -2.32
CA GLU A 260 -7.20 -22.28 -2.65
C GLU A 260 -8.65 -22.25 -3.12
N GLU A 261 -9.49 -21.44 -2.46
CA GLU A 261 -10.90 -21.28 -2.83
C GLU A 261 -11.08 -20.64 -4.22
N ASP A 262 -10.26 -19.65 -4.57
CA ASP A 262 -10.31 -18.99 -5.89
C ASP A 262 -10.02 -19.97 -7.03
N LEU A 263 -9.09 -20.91 -6.82
CA LEU A 263 -8.78 -21.99 -7.77
C LEU A 263 -9.96 -22.95 -7.93
N GLN A 264 -10.55 -23.38 -6.81
CA GLN A 264 -11.66 -24.33 -6.81
C GLN A 264 -12.91 -23.78 -7.49
N ASN A 265 -13.13 -22.47 -7.38
CA ASN A 265 -14.30 -21.78 -7.92
C ASN A 265 -14.16 -21.34 -9.39
N THR A 266 -12.98 -21.51 -10.00
CA THR A 266 -12.73 -21.12 -11.39
C THR A 266 -12.60 -22.36 -12.28
N THR A 267 -13.41 -22.46 -13.33
CA THR A 267 -13.32 -23.54 -14.34
C THR A 267 -12.57 -23.05 -15.57
N TYR A 268 -11.52 -23.77 -15.94
CA TYR A 268 -10.70 -23.49 -17.13
C TYR A 268 -11.10 -24.43 -18.25
N ARG A 269 -11.26 -23.87 -19.46
CA ARG A 269 -11.58 -24.62 -20.68
C ARG A 269 -10.36 -24.69 -21.59
N PHE A 270 -9.92 -25.89 -21.89
CA PHE A 270 -8.86 -26.20 -22.85
C PHE A 270 -9.48 -26.66 -24.16
N VAL A 271 -8.99 -26.12 -25.28
CA VAL A 271 -9.36 -26.60 -26.62
C VAL A 271 -8.22 -27.51 -27.10
N LEU A 272 -8.54 -28.77 -27.40
CA LEU A 272 -7.58 -29.74 -27.91
C LEU A 272 -7.40 -29.57 -29.43
N GLU A 273 -6.34 -30.17 -29.98
CA GLU A 273 -6.03 -30.10 -31.41
C GLU A 273 -7.15 -30.66 -32.31
N ASP A 274 -7.93 -31.63 -31.81
CA ASP A 274 -9.08 -32.20 -32.52
C ASP A 274 -10.35 -31.33 -32.44
N GLY A 275 -10.26 -30.16 -31.82
CA GLY A 275 -11.35 -29.21 -31.63
C GLY A 275 -12.30 -29.56 -30.47
N SER A 276 -12.06 -30.66 -29.75
CA SER A 276 -12.79 -30.99 -28.54
C SER A 276 -12.37 -30.09 -27.37
N THR A 277 -13.24 -29.96 -26.37
CA THR A 277 -13.00 -29.13 -25.20
C THR A 277 -12.93 -29.96 -23.93
N VAL A 278 -11.91 -29.72 -23.12
CA VAL A 278 -11.78 -30.26 -21.77
C VAL A 278 -11.97 -29.13 -20.78
N GLU A 279 -12.80 -29.33 -19.77
CA GLU A 279 -12.99 -28.40 -18.66
C GLU A 279 -12.43 -29.02 -17.38
N ALA A 280 -11.73 -28.21 -16.60
CA ALA A 280 -11.17 -28.60 -15.32
C ALA A 280 -11.24 -27.44 -14.33
N ARG A 281 -11.49 -27.72 -13.05
CA ARG A 281 -11.37 -26.70 -12.00
C ARG A 281 -9.93 -26.30 -11.80
N GLY A 282 -9.69 -25.07 -11.38
CA GLY A 282 -8.35 -24.47 -11.32
C GLY A 282 -7.33 -25.26 -10.52
N ASP A 283 -7.77 -25.97 -9.48
CA ASP A 283 -6.95 -26.80 -8.59
C ASP A 283 -6.71 -28.23 -9.12
N GLU A 284 -7.45 -28.68 -10.13
CA GLU A 284 -7.30 -30.03 -10.69
C GLU A 284 -5.95 -30.21 -11.37
N LEU A 285 -5.32 -31.37 -11.14
CA LEU A 285 -4.03 -31.72 -11.71
C LEU A 285 -4.21 -32.31 -13.11
N ILE A 286 -3.55 -31.69 -14.10
CA ILE A 286 -3.51 -32.09 -15.50
C ILE A 286 -2.08 -32.47 -15.85
N GLU A 287 -1.90 -33.65 -16.43
CA GLU A 287 -0.62 -34.05 -17.01
C GLU A 287 -0.52 -33.53 -18.45
N TYR A 288 0.51 -32.73 -18.75
CA TYR A 288 0.74 -32.18 -20.08
C TYR A 288 2.25 -32.18 -20.39
N GLN A 289 2.61 -32.76 -21.55
CA GLN A 289 4.00 -32.92 -22.00
C GLN A 289 4.96 -33.55 -20.97
N GLY A 290 4.46 -34.48 -20.15
CA GLY A 290 5.25 -35.22 -19.16
C GLY A 290 5.48 -34.48 -17.83
N GLU A 291 4.85 -33.32 -17.63
CA GLU A 291 4.82 -32.62 -16.35
C GLU A 291 3.36 -32.51 -15.85
N THR A 292 3.18 -32.56 -14.52
CA THR A 292 1.86 -32.37 -13.88
C THR A 292 1.71 -30.92 -13.44
N HIS A 293 0.59 -30.30 -13.79
CA HIS A 293 0.28 -28.90 -13.50
C HIS A 293 -1.13 -28.78 -12.93
N THR A 294 -1.40 -27.74 -12.14
CA THR A 294 -2.78 -27.35 -11.89
C THR A 294 -3.40 -26.79 -13.18
N ALA A 295 -4.71 -26.97 -13.38
CA ALA A 295 -5.40 -26.48 -14.56
C ALA A 295 -5.19 -24.97 -14.77
N ALA A 296 -5.26 -24.18 -13.70
CA ALA A 296 -4.99 -22.74 -13.76
C ALA A 296 -3.58 -22.42 -14.30
N ASN A 297 -2.55 -23.10 -13.79
CA ASN A 297 -1.17 -22.86 -14.20
C ASN A 297 -0.90 -23.34 -15.64
N LEU A 298 -1.50 -24.46 -16.04
CA LEU A 298 -1.38 -24.97 -17.40
C LEU A 298 -2.05 -24.02 -18.40
N PHE A 299 -3.26 -23.55 -18.09
CA PHE A 299 -3.99 -22.60 -18.93
C PHE A 299 -3.20 -21.30 -19.14
N ASP A 300 -2.62 -20.76 -18.07
CA ASP A 300 -1.76 -19.58 -18.14
C ASP A 300 -0.52 -19.82 -19.00
N ALA A 301 0.19 -20.92 -18.79
CA ALA A 301 1.41 -21.24 -19.52
C ALA A 301 1.16 -21.44 -21.03
N LEU A 302 0.02 -22.04 -21.40
CA LEU A 302 -0.42 -22.18 -22.79
C LEU A 302 -0.74 -20.81 -23.42
N LYS A 303 -1.48 -19.95 -22.71
CA LYS A 303 -1.83 -18.61 -23.19
C LYS A 303 -0.62 -17.68 -23.32
N GLU A 304 0.35 -17.79 -22.40
CA GLU A 304 1.62 -17.05 -22.43
C GLU A 304 2.61 -17.62 -23.47
N GLY A 305 2.28 -18.77 -24.10
CA GLY A 305 3.07 -19.37 -25.19
C GLY A 305 4.34 -20.10 -24.74
N TYR A 306 4.45 -20.46 -23.45
CA TYR A 306 5.62 -21.16 -22.90
C TYR A 306 5.84 -22.55 -23.50
N PHE A 307 4.79 -23.16 -24.05
CA PHE A 307 4.83 -24.43 -24.75
C PHE A 307 4.89 -24.29 -26.29
N GLY A 308 5.11 -23.07 -26.79
CA GLY A 308 5.04 -22.73 -28.22
C GLY A 308 3.67 -22.17 -28.60
N ARG A 309 3.63 -21.19 -29.51
CA ARG A 309 2.38 -20.73 -30.12
C ARG A 309 1.88 -21.82 -31.07
N PHE A 310 0.62 -22.21 -30.92
CA PHE A 310 -0.16 -22.81 -32.00
C PHE A 310 -0.97 -21.72 -32.69
#